data_AF-A0A7C7VYS7-F1
#
_entry.id   AF-A0A7C7VYS7-F1
#
_cell.length_a   1.000
_cell.length_b   1.000
_cell.length_c   1.000
_cell.angle_alpha   90.00
_cell.angle_beta   90.00
_cell.angle_gamma   90.00
#
_symmetry.space_group_name_H-M   'P 1'
#
loop_
_entity.id
_entity.type
_entity.pdbx_description
1 polymer ?
#
loop_
_entity_poly.entity_id
_entity_poly.type
_entity_poly.pdbx_seq_one_letter_code
_entity_poly.pdbx_strand_id
1 'polypeptide(L)' 'MFLTLPAFQGLSPSPYADTISFKLKKIDVLIGTDEEVVEDMMVTVYYTGWLYDKSFPGNKGNKFDSSPDRN' A
#
# COMPACT_ATOMS: atom_id res chain seq x y z
N MET A 1 13.22 -34.36 -37.26
CA MET A 1 12.03 -34.48 -36.40
C MET A 1 12.15 -33.40 -35.33
N PHE A 2 11.46 -32.27 -35.49
CA PHE A 2 11.57 -31.13 -34.56
C PHE A 2 10.36 -31.18 -33.62
N LEU A 3 10.61 -31.33 -32.32
CA LEU A 3 9.56 -31.26 -31.30
C LEU A 3 9.30 -29.78 -30.97
N THR A 4 8.12 -29.28 -31.31
CA THR A 4 7.68 -27.93 -30.95
C THR A 4 7.11 -27.95 -29.52
N LEU A 5 7.70 -27.19 -28.60
CA LEU A 5 7.14 -26.99 -27.26
C LEU A 5 5.93 -26.04 -27.35
N PRO A 6 4.81 -26.28 -26.63
CA PRO A 6 3.70 -25.35 -26.61
C PRO A 6 4.09 -24.11 -25.81
N ALA A 7 3.80 -22.93 -26.34
CA ALA A 7 3.91 -21.68 -25.63
C ALA A 7 2.99 -21.70 -24.39
N PHE A 8 3.52 -21.33 -23.23
CA PHE A 8 2.78 -21.20 -21.99
C PHE A 8 1.84 -19.99 -22.10
N GLN A 9 0.63 -20.22 -22.61
CA GLN A 9 -0.42 -19.21 -22.69
C GLN A 9 -1.11 -19.11 -21.32
N GLY A 10 -0.72 -18.12 -20.51
CA GLY A 10 -1.44 -17.88 -19.26
C GLY A 10 -0.70 -17.08 -18.20
N LEU A 11 -0.05 -15.98 -18.56
CA LEU A 11 0.14 -14.90 -17.59
C LEU A 11 -0.94 -13.87 -17.89
N SER A 12 -2.13 -14.05 -17.28
CA SER A 12 -3.07 -12.95 -17.16
C SER A 12 -2.30 -11.81 -16.49
N PRO A 13 -2.14 -10.63 -17.11
CA PRO A 13 -1.51 -9.52 -16.44
C PRO A 13 -2.35 -9.27 -15.20
N SER A 14 -1.72 -9.41 -14.03
CA SER A 14 -2.32 -8.93 -12.79
C SER A 14 -2.82 -7.52 -13.08
N PRO A 15 -4.06 -7.13 -12.67
CA PRO A 15 -4.56 -5.78 -12.86
C PRO A 15 -3.68 -4.71 -12.17
N TYR A 16 -2.62 -5.12 -11.47
CA TYR A 16 -1.59 -4.31 -10.83
C TYR A 16 -0.23 -4.34 -11.54
N ALA A 17 -0.10 -4.97 -12.71
CA ALA A 17 1.15 -5.10 -13.48
C ALA A 17 1.48 -3.87 -14.36
N ASP A 18 0.99 -2.69 -13.98
CA ASP A 18 1.57 -1.46 -14.51
C ASP A 18 2.90 -1.22 -13.77
N THR A 19 3.94 -0.83 -14.51
CA THR A 19 5.16 -0.26 -13.91
C THR A 19 4.80 1.12 -13.37
N ILE A 20 4.05 1.15 -12.27
CA ILE A 20 3.66 2.39 -11.61
C ILE A 20 4.86 2.82 -10.78
N SER A 21 5.51 3.89 -11.23
CA SER A 21 6.42 4.66 -10.38
C SER A 21 5.60 5.30 -9.25
N PHE A 22 5.34 4.54 -8.19
CA PHE A 22 4.67 5.05 -7.00
C PHE A 22 5.61 6.01 -6.27
N LYS A 23 5.39 7.31 -6.46
CA LYS A 23 6.04 8.32 -5.61
C LYS A 23 5.34 8.30 -4.26
N LEU A 24 6.09 7.98 -3.20
CA LEU A 24 5.58 8.09 -1.84
C LEU A 24 5.15 9.53 -1.58
N LYS A 25 3.87 9.71 -1.23
CA LYS A 25 3.31 11.01 -0.85
C LYS A 25 2.99 10.95 0.64
N LYS A 26 3.64 11.81 1.43
CA LYS A 26 3.28 12.06 2.82
C LYS A 26 2.41 13.31 2.88
N ILE A 27 1.30 13.24 3.62
CA ILE A 27 0.41 14.37 3.87
C ILE A 27 0.23 14.44 5.39
N ASP A 28 0.73 15.50 6.00
CA ASP A 28 0.52 15.75 7.41
C ASP A 28 -0.82 16.48 7.57
N VAL A 29 -1.78 15.80 8.19
CA VAL A 29 -3.16 16.28 8.36
C VAL A 29 -3.30 17.11 9.64
N LEU A 30 -2.53 16.75 10.66
CA LEU A 30 -2.51 17.41 11.96
C LEU A 30 -1.06 17.50 12.43
N ILE A 31 -0.62 18.71 12.73
CA ILE A 31 0.70 18.95 13.33
C ILE A 31 0.54 18.73 14.83
N GLY A 32 1.32 17.79 15.39
CA GLY A 32 1.40 17.60 16.84
C GLY A 32 2.12 18.77 17.50
N THR A 33 1.73 19.10 18.73
CA THR A 33 2.38 20.16 19.54
C THR A 33 3.43 19.61 20.50
N ASP A 34 3.55 18.29 20.55
CA ASP A 34 4.47 17.61 21.46
C ASP A 34 5.91 17.65 20.93
N GLU A 35 6.85 17.32 21.81
CA GLU A 35 8.27 17.32 21.49
C GLU A 35 8.59 16.29 20.40
N GLU A 36 9.52 16.63 19.51
CA GLU A 36 9.92 15.72 18.43
C GLU A 36 10.55 14.46 19.01
N VAL A 37 10.22 13.31 18.41
CA VAL A 37 10.73 12.02 18.86
C VAL A 37 12.20 11.88 18.44
N VAL A 38 13.12 11.96 19.40
CA VAL A 38 14.55 11.63 19.27
C VAL A 38 14.82 10.11 19.26
N GLU A 39 16.05 9.73 18.90
CA GLU A 39 16.52 8.34 18.88
C GLU A 39 16.30 7.62 20.22
N ASP A 40 16.14 6.30 20.17
CA ASP A 40 15.87 5.40 21.31
C ASP A 40 14.54 5.62 22.07
N MET A 41 13.63 6.45 21.56
CA MET A 41 12.29 6.60 22.12
C MET A 41 11.27 5.66 21.50
N MET A 42 10.45 5.05 22.34
CA MET A 42 9.35 4.19 21.93
C MET A 42 8.13 5.04 21.55
N VAL A 43 7.51 4.74 20.41
CA VAL A 43 6.29 5.40 19.93
C VAL A 43 5.16 4.40 19.71
N THR A 44 3.96 4.77 20.13
CA THR A 44 2.73 4.03 19.82
C THR A 44 2.05 4.68 18.64
N VAL A 45 1.86 3.93 17.55
CA VAL A 45 1.28 4.45 16.31
C VAL A 45 -0.08 3.82 16.07
N TYR A 46 -1.10 4.67 15.87
CA TYR A 46 -2.38 4.25 15.34
C TYR A 46 -2.36 4.37 13.83
N TYR A 47 -2.59 3.27 13.12
CA TYR A 47 -2.58 3.26 11.67
C TYR A 47 -3.78 2.50 11.10
N THR A 48 -4.13 2.86 9.87
CA THR A 48 -5.07 2.11 9.04
C THR A 48 -4.50 2.09 7.62
N GLY A 49 -4.50 0.90 7.01
CA GLY A 49 -4.03 0.66 5.66
C GLY A 49 -5.20 0.38 4.72
N TRP A 50 -5.16 0.97 3.52
CA TRP A 50 -6.15 0.78 2.46
C TRP A 50 -5.48 0.41 1.15
N LEU A 51 -6.15 -0.40 0.33
CA LEU A 51 -5.81 -0.57 -1.07
C LEU A 51 -6.14 0.72 -1.82
N TYR A 52 -5.24 1.14 -2.70
CA TYR A 52 -5.44 2.34 -3.50
C TYR A 52 -6.58 2.12 -4.51
N ASP A 53 -7.59 2.99 -4.48
CA ASP A 53 -8.68 3.01 -5.45
C ASP A 53 -9.14 4.45 -5.69
N LYS A 54 -9.02 4.92 -6.94
CA LYS A 54 -9.38 6.30 -7.36
C LYS A 54 -10.87 6.62 -7.23
N SER A 55 -11.72 5.59 -7.13
CA SER A 55 -13.17 5.74 -7.04
C SER A 55 -13.63 6.14 -5.64
N PHE A 56 -12.76 6.05 -4.64
CA PHE A 56 -13.07 6.33 -3.24
C PHE A 56 -12.47 7.67 -2.78
N PRO A 57 -13.11 8.37 -1.83
CA PRO A 57 -12.57 9.59 -1.23
C PRO A 57 -11.15 9.38 -0.69
N GLY A 58 -10.23 10.30 -1.05
CA GLY A 58 -8.83 10.21 -0.64
C GLY A 58 -8.06 9.03 -1.26
N ASN A 59 -8.62 8.39 -2.30
CA ASN A 59 -8.11 7.19 -2.96
C ASN A 59 -7.95 5.96 -2.04
N LYS A 60 -8.76 5.89 -0.98
CA LYS A 60 -8.71 4.83 0.03
C LYS A 60 -9.85 3.84 -0.22
N GLY A 61 -9.57 2.77 -0.95
CA GLY A 61 -10.50 1.68 -1.20
C GLY A 61 -10.60 0.72 -0.01
N ASN A 62 -10.57 -0.58 -0.28
CA ASN A 62 -10.72 -1.61 0.74
C ASN A 62 -9.63 -1.53 1.82
N LYS A 63 -10.04 -1.55 3.09
CA LYS A 63 -9.14 -1.67 4.23
C LYS A 63 -8.43 -3.02 4.19
N PHE A 64 -7.10 -3.04 4.33
CA PHE A 64 -6.32 -4.28 4.38
C PHE A 64 -5.82 -4.61 5.79
N ASP A 65 -5.52 -3.59 6.60
CA ASP A 65 -5.07 -3.76 7.99
C ASP A 65 -5.39 -2.50 8.79
N SER A 66 -5.59 -2.64 10.09
CA SER A 66 -5.64 -1.49 10.99
C SER A 66 -5.25 -1.91 12.39
N SER A 67 -4.48 -1.06 13.09
CA SER A 67 -4.14 -1.32 14.48
C SER A 67 -5.36 -1.43 15.41
N PRO A 68 -6.47 -0.70 15.20
CA PRO A 68 -7.68 -0.87 16.02
C PRO A 68 -8.38 -2.23 15.86
N ASP A 69 -8.26 -2.89 14.69
CA ASP A 69 -8.97 -4.18 14.46
C ASP A 69 -8.27 -5.38 15.10
N ARG A 70 -7.07 -5.22 15.67
CA ARG A 70 -6.24 -6.33 16.16
C ARG A 70 -6.54 -6.77 17.60
N ASN A 71 -7.70 -6.40 18.16
CA ASN A 71 -8.05 -6.68 19.56
C ASN A 71 -8.89 -7.95 19.74
#